data_AF-A0A948ZI25-F1
#
_entry.id   AF-A0A948ZI25-F1
#
_cell.length_a   1.000
_cell.length_b   1.000
_cell.length_c   1.000
_cell.angle_alpha   90.00
_cell.angle_beta   90.00
_cell.angle_gamma   90.00
#
_symmetry.space_group_name_H-M   'P 1'
#
loop_
_entity.id
_entity.type
_entity.pdbx_description
1 polymer ?
#
loop_
_entity_poly.entity_id
_entity_poly.type
_entity_poly.pdbx_seq_one_letter_code
_entity_poly.pdbx_strand_id
1 'polypeptide(L)'
;MKNVTTHVFALALAASCFCSLVVAGEKIAKSDPDPVQPILDRLAKMDFAEQQAWLRRLEDRSARAARLSLNPEQSDRQQALVRSLLHRKMITWQVLREAIHQTDSLERKAVDRLAERYRNKVLEAFREWPAEAGRRAKAWETTLREWKNAGKNFEQQDRLIDWLESSIGPIPERPIVDGQQPPAETAPQGPSEAVKPRPPKPTPKPIPKPAPKLPEKPVEEPSKPEPPRPVEQPLPPAEAVAPEKPAQPRRPERVPFALPTETQVPPPSPVKPVAPAEPTGKLPAGSVRVNADELAVRIAGCNMAFRALESELDEKGTWDAARLEPLVNRLKILVVRRGDLDLFRELLPADKRSTVAKLEKSKSAVSQLGARIFEARRTASSEEFKGTEASRRVELGRLEMLSRRLAETAAKGKKAQSP
;
A
#
# COMPACT_ATOMS: atom_id res chain seq x y z
N MET A 1 -14.50 -46.50 -31.05
CA MET A 1 -14.15 -46.05 -29.69
C MET A 1 -12.65 -45.79 -29.62
N LYS A 2 -12.22 -44.63 -30.13
CA LYS A 2 -10.80 -44.25 -30.23
C LYS A 2 -10.66 -42.80 -29.78
N ASN A 3 -9.65 -42.55 -28.96
CA ASN A 3 -8.97 -41.27 -28.71
C ASN A 3 -9.78 -40.17 -27.98
N VAL A 4 -9.90 -40.29 -26.66
CA VAL A 4 -10.27 -39.16 -25.76
C VAL A 4 -9.10 -38.75 -24.85
N THR A 5 -7.99 -39.49 -24.83
CA THR A 5 -6.97 -39.36 -23.77
C THR A 5 -5.87 -38.33 -24.03
N THR A 6 -5.90 -37.58 -25.14
CA THR A 6 -4.81 -36.64 -25.50
C THR A 6 -5.08 -35.18 -25.12
N HIS A 7 -6.31 -34.81 -24.70
CA HIS A 7 -6.64 -33.41 -24.40
C HIS A 7 -6.55 -33.02 -22.92
N VAL A 8 -6.34 -33.97 -22.00
CA VAL A 8 -6.25 -33.66 -20.56
C VAL A 8 -4.85 -33.14 -20.16
N PHE A 9 -3.79 -33.46 -20.92
CA PHE A 9 -2.43 -32.99 -20.62
C PHE A 9 -2.15 -31.54 -21.03
N ALA A 10 -2.94 -30.95 -21.94
CA ALA A 10 -2.77 -29.56 -22.35
C ALA A 10 -3.36 -28.54 -21.34
N LEU A 11 -4.31 -28.98 -20.50
CA LEU A 11 -4.92 -28.14 -19.46
C LEU A 11 -4.08 -28.07 -18.17
N ALA A 12 -3.22 -29.06 -17.91
CA ALA A 12 -2.37 -29.08 -16.71
C ALA A 12 -1.13 -28.16 -16.83
N LEU A 13 -0.66 -27.86 -18.04
CA LEU A 13 0.47 -26.95 -18.28
C LEU A 13 0.09 -25.46 -18.26
N ALA A 14 -1.18 -25.12 -18.47
CA ALA A 14 -1.66 -23.74 -18.34
C ALA A 14 -1.92 -23.33 -16.88
N ALA A 15 -2.17 -24.30 -15.99
CA ALA A 15 -2.41 -24.04 -14.56
C ALA A 15 -1.12 -24.01 -13.71
N SER A 16 -0.01 -24.58 -14.18
CA SER A 16 1.23 -24.73 -13.39
C SER A 16 2.26 -23.59 -13.52
N CYS A 17 2.01 -22.56 -14.36
CA CYS A 17 2.91 -21.40 -14.50
C CYS A 17 2.46 -20.15 -13.74
N PHE A 18 1.42 -20.22 -12.91
CA PHE A 18 0.69 -19.03 -12.46
C PHE A 18 0.59 -18.79 -10.94
N CYS A 19 1.48 -19.40 -10.13
CA CYS A 19 1.45 -19.26 -8.65
C CYS A 19 2.74 -18.71 -7.99
N SER A 20 3.57 -17.92 -8.69
CA SER A 20 4.80 -17.35 -8.09
C SER A 20 4.78 -15.84 -7.85
N LEU A 21 3.60 -15.20 -7.79
CA LEU A 21 3.50 -13.75 -7.57
C LEU A 21 3.06 -13.39 -6.13
N VAL A 22 3.59 -14.07 -5.11
CA VAL A 22 3.43 -13.68 -3.70
C VAL A 22 4.72 -13.99 -2.93
N VAL A 23 5.33 -12.91 -2.39
CA VAL A 23 6.42 -12.85 -1.40
C VAL A 23 7.82 -13.25 -1.90
N ALA A 24 8.44 -12.35 -2.67
CA ALA A 24 9.89 -12.22 -2.66
C ALA A 24 10.29 -11.33 -1.47
N GLY A 25 11.06 -11.90 -0.55
CA GLY A 25 11.55 -11.25 0.67
C GLY A 25 12.33 -9.96 0.39
N GLU A 26 11.95 -8.93 1.14
CA GLU A 26 12.45 -7.57 1.14
C GLU A 26 13.91 -7.55 1.62
N LYS A 27 14.85 -7.82 0.71
CA LYS A 27 16.22 -7.31 0.83
C LYS A 27 16.12 -5.79 0.86
N ILE A 28 16.75 -5.16 1.85
CA ILE A 28 16.82 -3.70 2.02
C ILE A 28 17.51 -3.13 0.77
N ALA A 29 16.69 -2.80 -0.23
CA ALA A 29 17.12 -2.24 -1.49
C ALA A 29 17.49 -0.79 -1.25
N LYS A 30 18.58 -0.34 -1.89
CA LYS A 30 18.82 1.08 -2.16
C LYS A 30 17.49 1.67 -2.58
N SER A 31 17.01 2.72 -1.88
CA SER A 31 15.75 3.40 -2.19
C SER A 31 15.59 3.48 -3.71
N ASP A 32 14.64 2.73 -4.28
CA ASP A 32 14.43 2.79 -5.72
C ASP A 32 14.16 4.26 -6.07
N PRO A 33 14.82 4.80 -7.11
CA PRO A 33 14.65 6.19 -7.49
C PRO A 33 13.17 6.46 -7.72
N ASP A 34 12.66 7.56 -7.17
CA ASP A 34 11.25 7.96 -7.32
C ASP A 34 10.89 7.98 -8.81
N PRO A 35 10.02 7.07 -9.29
CA PRO A 35 9.71 6.95 -10.72
C PRO A 35 8.99 8.20 -11.25
N VAL A 36 8.49 9.07 -10.37
CA VAL A 36 7.81 10.31 -10.73
C VAL A 36 8.80 11.44 -10.99
N GLN A 37 10.01 11.40 -10.44
CA GLN A 37 10.98 12.49 -10.57
C GLN A 37 11.31 12.83 -12.03
N PRO A 38 11.58 11.87 -12.93
CA PRO A 38 11.84 12.17 -14.34
C PRO A 38 10.65 12.86 -15.04
N ILE A 39 9.42 12.58 -14.61
CA ILE A 39 8.20 13.21 -15.14
C ILE A 39 8.15 14.68 -14.70
N LEU A 40 8.42 14.94 -13.43
CA LEU A 40 8.48 16.30 -12.89
C LEU A 40 9.62 17.12 -13.54
N ASP A 41 10.78 16.52 -13.74
CA ASP A 41 11.92 17.16 -14.41
C ASP A 41 11.62 17.51 -15.87
N ARG A 42 10.83 16.68 -16.56
CA ARG A 42 10.33 16.96 -17.91
C ARG A 42 9.31 18.10 -17.90
N LEU A 43 8.37 18.09 -16.95
CA LEU A 43 7.35 19.14 -16.80
C LEU A 43 7.95 20.50 -16.46
N ALA A 44 9.00 20.54 -15.64
CA ALA A 44 9.71 21.77 -15.29
C ALA A 44 10.37 22.44 -16.51
N LYS A 45 10.59 21.71 -17.61
CA LYS A 45 11.19 22.20 -18.86
C LYS A 45 10.15 22.55 -19.93
N MET A 46 8.89 22.15 -19.74
CA MET A 46 7.79 22.46 -20.66
C MET A 46 7.37 23.92 -20.53
N ASP A 47 6.86 24.51 -21.62
CA ASP A 47 6.22 25.81 -21.53
C ASP A 47 4.87 25.74 -20.81
N PHE A 48 4.27 26.89 -20.50
CA PHE A 48 3.01 26.92 -19.76
C PHE A 48 1.84 26.25 -20.50
N ALA A 49 1.76 26.39 -21.84
CA ALA A 49 0.68 25.79 -22.62
C ALA A 49 0.82 24.27 -22.66
N GLU A 50 2.04 23.76 -22.82
CA GLU A 50 2.39 22.35 -22.73
C GLU A 50 2.09 21.77 -21.35
N GLN A 51 2.46 22.48 -20.28
CA GLN A 51 2.14 22.09 -18.91
C GLN A 51 0.62 21.99 -18.70
N GLN A 52 -0.16 22.96 -19.17
CA GLN A 52 -1.62 22.93 -19.09
C GLN A 52 -2.21 21.76 -19.89
N ALA A 53 -1.71 21.49 -21.10
CA ALA A 53 -2.13 20.36 -21.90
C ALA A 53 -1.80 19.03 -21.20
N TRP A 54 -0.63 18.93 -20.57
CA TRP A 54 -0.22 17.75 -19.82
C TRP A 54 -1.10 17.52 -18.58
N LEU A 55 -1.42 18.58 -17.82
CA LEU A 55 -2.32 18.50 -16.66
C LEU A 55 -3.72 18.01 -17.05
N ARG A 56 -4.27 18.48 -18.18
CA ARG A 56 -5.56 17.99 -18.70
C ARG A 56 -5.49 16.50 -19.05
N ARG A 57 -4.42 16.06 -19.72
CA ARG A 57 -4.22 14.64 -20.00
C ARG A 57 -4.12 13.81 -18.72
N LEU A 58 -3.47 14.30 -17.67
CA LEU A 58 -3.41 13.61 -16.38
C LEU A 58 -4.81 13.47 -15.75
N GLU A 59 -5.63 14.53 -15.82
CA GLU A 59 -7.02 14.52 -15.36
C GLU A 59 -7.86 13.49 -16.15
N ASP A 60 -7.80 13.52 -17.48
CA ASP A 60 -8.53 12.60 -18.36
C ASP A 60 -8.14 11.14 -18.10
N ARG A 61 -6.85 10.86 -17.95
CA ARG A 61 -6.32 9.55 -17.62
C ARG A 61 -6.79 9.08 -16.26
N SER A 62 -6.73 9.93 -15.24
CA SER A 62 -7.23 9.60 -13.91
C SER A 62 -8.73 9.29 -13.94
N ALA A 63 -9.52 10.05 -14.68
CA ALA A 63 -10.95 9.82 -14.82
C ALA A 63 -11.26 8.52 -15.58
N ARG A 64 -10.51 8.20 -16.62
CA ARG A 64 -10.62 6.91 -17.35
C ARG A 64 -10.24 5.74 -16.45
N ALA A 65 -9.10 5.81 -15.78
CA ALA A 65 -8.62 4.77 -14.88
C ALA A 65 -9.58 4.53 -13.71
N ALA A 66 -10.15 5.60 -13.13
CA ALA A 66 -11.17 5.50 -12.09
C ALA A 66 -12.43 4.78 -12.58
N ARG A 67 -12.95 5.12 -13.77
CA ARG A 67 -14.13 4.45 -14.36
C ARG A 67 -13.92 2.95 -14.59
N LEU A 68 -12.69 2.55 -14.94
CA LEU A 68 -12.33 1.15 -15.15
C LEU A 68 -12.09 0.39 -13.84
N SER A 69 -11.52 1.06 -12.84
CA SER A 69 -11.00 0.44 -11.61
C SER A 69 -11.88 0.58 -10.37
N LEU A 70 -12.88 1.45 -10.37
CA LEU A 70 -13.76 1.72 -9.24
C LEU A 70 -15.23 1.50 -9.62
N ASN A 71 -16.13 1.57 -8.64
CA ASN A 71 -17.57 1.68 -8.93
C ASN A 71 -17.91 3.13 -9.32
N PRO A 72 -19.10 3.42 -9.90
CA PRO A 72 -19.43 4.76 -10.38
C PRO A 72 -19.31 5.85 -9.31
N GLU A 73 -19.85 5.61 -8.11
CA GLU A 73 -19.80 6.59 -7.01
C GLU A 73 -18.37 6.89 -6.53
N GLN A 74 -17.54 5.86 -6.40
CA GLN A 74 -16.13 6.01 -6.05
C GLN A 74 -15.34 6.68 -7.17
N SER A 75 -15.67 6.39 -8.43
CA SER A 75 -15.07 7.04 -9.60
C SER A 75 -15.35 8.54 -9.58
N ASP A 76 -16.59 8.94 -9.32
CA ASP A 76 -16.99 10.35 -9.26
C ASP A 76 -16.26 11.08 -8.11
N ARG A 77 -16.20 10.46 -6.93
CA ARG A 77 -15.44 11.01 -5.78
C ARG A 77 -13.95 11.15 -6.10
N GLN A 78 -13.35 10.15 -6.74
CA GLN A 78 -11.94 10.18 -7.12
C GLN A 78 -11.67 11.25 -8.19
N GLN A 79 -12.57 11.41 -9.15
CA GLN A 79 -12.47 12.45 -10.17
C GLN A 79 -12.59 13.84 -9.55
N ALA A 80 -13.54 14.05 -8.63
CA ALA A 80 -13.70 15.30 -7.90
C ALA A 80 -12.44 15.63 -7.08
N LEU A 81 -11.84 14.63 -6.42
CA LEU A 81 -10.60 14.78 -5.67
C LEU A 81 -9.45 15.25 -6.59
N VAL A 82 -9.17 14.52 -7.67
CA VAL A 82 -8.07 14.87 -8.59
C VAL A 82 -8.29 16.23 -9.24
N ARG A 83 -9.51 16.54 -9.66
CA ARG A 83 -9.87 17.86 -10.19
C ARG A 83 -9.62 18.97 -9.16
N SER A 84 -9.95 18.75 -7.89
CA SER A 84 -9.68 19.70 -6.80
C SER A 84 -8.19 19.90 -6.49
N LEU A 85 -7.33 18.93 -6.81
CA LEU A 85 -5.89 19.04 -6.67
C LEU A 85 -5.27 19.81 -7.84
N LEU A 86 -5.71 19.51 -9.07
CA LEU A 86 -5.14 20.05 -10.29
C LEU A 86 -5.69 21.45 -10.65
N HIS A 87 -6.87 21.85 -10.18
CA HIS A 87 -7.46 23.15 -10.50
C HIS A 87 -7.20 24.23 -9.42
N ARG A 88 -6.25 23.98 -8.51
CA ARG A 88 -5.84 24.98 -7.51
C ARG A 88 -5.13 26.15 -8.18
N LYS A 89 -5.35 27.36 -7.67
CA LYS A 89 -4.67 28.58 -8.14
C LYS A 89 -3.14 28.44 -8.12
N MET A 90 -2.60 27.68 -7.16
CA MET A 90 -1.20 27.26 -7.15
C MET A 90 -1.12 25.75 -6.92
N ILE A 91 -0.46 25.05 -7.85
CA ILE A 91 -0.17 23.62 -7.75
C ILE A 91 1.29 23.49 -7.35
N THR A 92 1.56 22.89 -6.19
CA THR A 92 2.94 22.61 -5.77
C THR A 92 3.43 21.31 -6.41
N TRP A 93 4.76 21.17 -6.57
CA TRP A 93 5.37 19.93 -7.07
C TRP A 93 4.97 18.69 -6.26
N GLN A 94 4.74 18.86 -4.95
CA GLN A 94 4.29 17.77 -4.08
C GLN A 94 2.85 17.34 -4.37
N VAL A 95 1.94 18.30 -4.61
CA VAL A 95 0.55 18.00 -5.00
C VAL A 95 0.54 17.29 -6.36
N LEU A 96 1.37 17.74 -7.29
CA LEU A 96 1.50 17.12 -8.60
C LEU A 96 2.04 15.69 -8.51
N ARG A 97 3.07 15.47 -7.68
CA ARG A 97 3.61 14.14 -7.40
C ARG A 97 2.54 13.20 -6.85
N GLU A 98 1.76 13.67 -5.88
CA GLU A 98 0.66 12.90 -5.29
C GLU A 98 -0.39 12.53 -6.35
N ALA A 99 -0.81 13.49 -7.19
CA ALA A 99 -1.75 13.23 -8.27
C ALA A 99 -1.22 12.18 -9.26
N ILE A 100 0.07 12.26 -9.64
CA ILE A 100 0.71 11.27 -10.52
C ILE A 100 0.70 9.87 -9.90
N HIS A 101 1.08 9.73 -8.63
CA HIS A 101 1.04 8.43 -7.95
C HIS A 101 -0.36 7.86 -7.85
N GLN A 102 -1.36 8.70 -7.55
CA GLN A 102 -2.76 8.26 -7.49
C GLN A 102 -3.24 7.78 -8.86
N THR A 103 -2.94 8.52 -9.94
CA THR A 103 -3.30 8.13 -11.30
C THR A 103 -2.62 6.82 -11.71
N ASP A 104 -1.30 6.67 -11.48
CA ASP A 104 -0.59 5.41 -11.79
C ASP A 104 -1.17 4.22 -11.01
N SER A 105 -1.47 4.40 -9.72
CA SER A 105 -2.10 3.37 -8.90
C SER A 105 -3.47 2.94 -9.45
N LEU A 106 -4.30 3.88 -9.89
CA LEU A 106 -5.60 3.59 -10.50
C LEU A 106 -5.44 2.90 -11.85
N GLU A 107 -4.50 3.34 -12.68
CA GLU A 107 -4.25 2.74 -13.98
C GLU A 107 -3.75 1.31 -13.86
N ARG A 108 -2.89 1.00 -12.88
CA ARG A 108 -2.46 -0.40 -12.62
C ARG A 108 -3.65 -1.28 -12.26
N LYS A 109 -4.54 -0.80 -11.38
CA LYS A 109 -5.79 -1.50 -11.06
C LYS A 109 -6.71 -1.66 -12.28
N ALA A 110 -6.76 -0.66 -13.15
CA ALA A 110 -7.53 -0.73 -14.40
C ALA A 110 -6.95 -1.80 -15.35
N VAL A 111 -5.63 -1.83 -15.52
CA VAL A 111 -4.92 -2.87 -16.29
C VAL A 111 -5.21 -4.26 -15.73
N ASP A 112 -5.15 -4.45 -14.41
CA ASP A 112 -5.43 -5.75 -13.78
C ASP A 112 -6.86 -6.24 -14.08
N ARG A 113 -7.87 -5.35 -13.92
CA ARG A 113 -9.28 -5.68 -14.23
C ARG A 113 -9.51 -5.95 -15.71
N LEU A 114 -8.93 -5.14 -16.58
CA LEU A 114 -9.06 -5.32 -18.02
C LEU A 114 -8.37 -6.62 -18.48
N ALA A 115 -7.20 -6.94 -17.94
CA ALA A 115 -6.51 -8.20 -18.21
C ALA A 115 -7.35 -9.41 -17.75
N GLU A 116 -8.03 -9.33 -16.61
CA GLU A 116 -8.95 -10.37 -16.16
C GLU A 116 -10.13 -10.56 -17.12
N ARG A 117 -10.79 -9.46 -17.54
CA ARG A 117 -11.85 -9.50 -18.55
C ARG A 117 -11.37 -10.09 -19.88
N TYR A 118 -10.18 -9.72 -20.31
CA TYR A 118 -9.58 -10.26 -21.53
C TYR A 118 -9.34 -11.77 -21.42
N ARG A 119 -8.82 -12.26 -20.28
CA ARG A 119 -8.66 -13.70 -20.04
C ARG A 119 -9.99 -14.45 -20.10
N ASN A 120 -11.05 -13.89 -19.52
CA ASN A 120 -12.38 -14.49 -19.61
C ASN A 120 -12.84 -14.58 -21.08
N LYS A 121 -12.59 -13.55 -21.91
CA LYS A 121 -12.86 -13.60 -23.36
C LYS A 121 -12.04 -14.66 -24.10
N VAL A 122 -10.78 -14.88 -23.71
CA VAL A 122 -9.96 -15.97 -24.26
C VAL A 122 -10.55 -17.34 -23.89
N LEU A 123 -11.04 -17.51 -22.67
CA LEU A 123 -11.68 -18.75 -22.21
C LEU A 123 -13.03 -19.01 -22.90
N GLU A 124 -13.84 -17.96 -23.10
CA GLU A 124 -15.07 -18.04 -23.90
C GLU A 124 -14.75 -18.46 -25.33
N ALA A 125 -13.81 -17.75 -25.97
CA ALA A 125 -13.35 -18.10 -27.32
C ALA A 125 -12.75 -19.50 -27.39
N PHE A 126 -12.13 -20.01 -26.33
CA PHE A 126 -11.56 -21.36 -26.33
C PHE A 126 -12.64 -22.45 -26.44
N ARG A 127 -13.82 -22.20 -25.86
CA ARG A 127 -14.95 -23.15 -25.92
C ARG A 127 -15.57 -23.19 -27.31
N GLU A 128 -15.64 -22.05 -28.00
CA GLU A 128 -16.33 -21.92 -29.29
C GLU A 128 -15.37 -22.03 -30.48
N TRP A 129 -14.19 -21.41 -30.39
CA TRP A 129 -13.19 -21.24 -31.44
C TRP A 129 -11.74 -21.36 -30.93
N PRO A 130 -11.22 -22.58 -30.72
CA PRO A 130 -9.87 -22.79 -30.15
C PRO A 130 -8.73 -22.07 -30.89
N ALA A 131 -8.83 -21.93 -32.21
CA ALA A 131 -7.84 -21.20 -33.01
C ALA A 131 -7.82 -19.69 -32.68
N GLU A 132 -8.98 -19.09 -32.45
CA GLU A 132 -9.08 -17.68 -32.07
C GLU A 132 -8.57 -17.44 -30.66
N ALA A 133 -8.87 -18.35 -29.72
CA ALA A 133 -8.29 -18.31 -28.38
C ALA A 133 -6.75 -18.35 -28.41
N GLY A 134 -6.18 -19.21 -29.27
CA GLY A 134 -4.72 -19.25 -29.49
C GLY A 134 -4.15 -17.94 -30.03
N ARG A 135 -4.83 -17.29 -31.00
CA ARG A 135 -4.42 -15.98 -31.52
C ARG A 135 -4.46 -14.90 -30.44
N ARG A 136 -5.55 -14.83 -29.67
CA ARG A 136 -5.73 -13.86 -28.58
C ARG A 136 -4.70 -14.06 -27.47
N ALA A 137 -4.44 -15.31 -27.05
CA ALA A 137 -3.42 -15.61 -26.05
C ALA A 137 -2.02 -15.16 -26.50
N LYS A 138 -1.66 -15.42 -27.76
CA LYS A 138 -0.38 -14.98 -28.33
C LYS A 138 -0.28 -13.46 -28.44
N ALA A 139 -1.36 -12.79 -28.82
CA ALA A 139 -1.42 -11.33 -28.88
C ALA A 139 -1.19 -10.72 -27.49
N TRP A 140 -1.88 -11.23 -26.46
CA TRP A 140 -1.67 -10.79 -25.08
C TRP A 140 -0.23 -11.00 -24.59
N GLU A 141 0.36 -12.16 -24.84
CA GLU A 141 1.74 -12.42 -24.43
C GLU A 141 2.73 -11.44 -25.09
N THR A 142 2.52 -11.15 -26.38
CA THR A 142 3.35 -10.22 -27.15
C THR A 142 3.23 -8.81 -26.58
N THR A 143 2.01 -8.28 -26.44
CA THR A 143 1.76 -6.94 -25.90
C THR A 143 2.28 -6.79 -24.47
N LEU A 144 2.08 -7.79 -23.61
CA LEU A 144 2.55 -7.73 -22.22
C LEU A 144 4.08 -7.75 -22.14
N ARG A 145 4.75 -8.49 -23.03
CA ARG A 145 6.21 -8.54 -23.11
C ARG A 145 6.76 -7.18 -23.58
N GLU A 146 6.18 -6.60 -24.62
CA GLU A 146 6.55 -5.26 -25.11
C GLU A 146 6.38 -4.19 -24.03
N TRP A 147 5.24 -4.19 -23.33
CA TRP A 147 4.98 -3.27 -22.23
C TRP A 147 5.99 -3.41 -21.08
N LYS A 148 6.33 -4.65 -20.68
CA LYS A 148 7.35 -4.90 -19.65
C LYS A 148 8.72 -4.40 -20.07
N ASN A 149 9.11 -4.63 -21.33
CA ASN A 149 10.40 -4.20 -21.86
C ASN A 149 10.52 -2.68 -21.98
N ALA A 150 9.42 -1.97 -22.19
CA ALA A 150 9.39 -0.52 -22.29
C ALA A 150 9.47 0.22 -20.94
N GLY A 151 9.63 -0.49 -19.82
CA GLY A 151 9.92 0.10 -18.51
C GLY A 151 8.71 0.70 -17.78
N LYS A 152 7.48 0.26 -18.12
CA LYS A 152 6.23 0.68 -17.46
C LYS A 152 6.07 2.21 -17.31
N ASN A 153 6.49 2.96 -18.34
CA ASN A 153 6.30 4.40 -18.33
C ASN A 153 4.81 4.77 -18.53
N PHE A 154 4.46 6.00 -18.17
CA PHE A 154 3.10 6.52 -18.25
C PHE A 154 2.47 6.35 -19.64
N GLU A 155 3.21 6.61 -20.72
CA GLU A 155 2.67 6.55 -22.09
C GLU A 155 2.38 5.10 -22.53
N GLN A 156 3.22 4.16 -22.12
CA GLN A 156 3.05 2.74 -22.45
C GLN A 156 1.90 2.10 -21.67
N GLN A 157 1.64 2.56 -20.45
CA GLN A 157 0.50 2.12 -19.65
C GLN A 157 -0.83 2.52 -20.30
N ASP A 158 -0.93 3.74 -20.82
CA ASP A 158 -2.13 4.21 -21.54
C ASP A 158 -2.37 3.41 -22.83
N ARG A 159 -1.32 3.15 -23.62
CA ARG A 159 -1.39 2.27 -24.81
C ARG A 159 -1.85 0.86 -24.47
N LEU A 160 -1.40 0.31 -23.35
CA LEU A 160 -1.83 -1.01 -22.89
C LEU A 160 -3.33 -1.01 -22.53
N ILE A 161 -3.81 0.04 -21.87
CA ILE A 161 -5.24 0.21 -21.56
C ILE A 161 -6.05 0.34 -22.87
N ASP A 162 -5.62 1.15 -23.83
CA ASP A 162 -6.26 1.28 -25.16
C ASP A 162 -6.37 -0.07 -25.89
N TRP A 163 -5.27 -0.81 -25.91
CA TRP A 163 -5.22 -2.13 -26.54
C TRP A 163 -6.16 -3.11 -25.85
N LEU A 164 -6.20 -3.10 -24.51
CA LEU A 164 -7.08 -3.97 -23.74
C LEU A 164 -8.56 -3.63 -23.96
N GLU A 165 -8.94 -2.36 -23.90
CA GLU A 165 -10.33 -1.94 -24.13
C GLU A 165 -10.81 -2.30 -25.54
N SER A 166 -9.98 -2.07 -26.57
CA SER A 166 -10.31 -2.45 -27.95
C SER A 166 -10.37 -3.98 -28.15
N SER A 167 -9.55 -4.74 -27.44
CA SER A 167 -9.47 -6.20 -27.60
C SER A 167 -10.53 -7.00 -26.81
N ILE A 168 -11.23 -6.37 -25.85
CA ILE A 168 -12.34 -6.97 -25.08
C ILE A 168 -13.67 -6.92 -25.84
N GLY A 169 -13.72 -6.22 -26.98
CA GLY A 169 -14.91 -6.11 -27.84
C GLY A 169 -15.53 -7.46 -28.25
N PRO A 170 -16.78 -7.44 -28.76
CA PRO A 170 -17.47 -8.63 -29.21
C PRO A 170 -16.57 -9.40 -30.19
N ILE A 171 -16.54 -10.72 -30.03
CA ILE A 171 -15.77 -11.55 -30.96
C ILE A 171 -16.46 -11.37 -32.31
N PRO A 172 -15.73 -10.95 -33.38
CA PRO A 172 -16.35 -10.73 -34.68
C PRO A 172 -17.15 -11.97 -35.05
N GLU A 173 -18.44 -11.77 -35.32
CA GLU A 173 -19.28 -12.83 -35.87
C GLU A 173 -18.55 -13.42 -37.06
N ARG A 174 -18.57 -14.75 -37.18
CA ARG A 174 -17.85 -15.47 -38.25
C ARG A 174 -18.00 -14.66 -39.54
N PRO A 175 -16.92 -14.35 -40.28
CA PRO A 175 -17.12 -14.04 -41.68
C PRO A 175 -17.90 -15.25 -42.21
N ILE A 176 -19.15 -15.02 -42.58
CA ILE A 176 -19.96 -16.01 -43.25
C ILE A 176 -19.17 -16.24 -44.52
N VAL A 177 -18.38 -17.32 -44.52
CA VAL A 177 -17.72 -17.78 -45.72
C VAL A 177 -18.88 -18.31 -46.55
N ASP A 178 -19.49 -17.39 -47.31
CA ASP A 178 -20.51 -17.72 -48.29
C ASP A 178 -19.88 -18.68 -49.29
N GLY A 179 -20.14 -19.97 -49.09
CA GLY A 179 -20.22 -20.97 -50.15
C GLY A 179 -18.96 -21.36 -50.92
N GLN A 180 -17.76 -20.82 -50.66
CA GLN A 180 -16.54 -21.39 -51.26
C GLN A 180 -15.99 -22.52 -50.39
N GLN A 181 -16.66 -23.66 -50.51
CA GLN A 181 -16.06 -24.96 -50.25
C GLN A 181 -14.79 -25.05 -51.12
N PRO A 182 -13.57 -25.13 -50.56
CA PRO A 182 -12.38 -25.34 -51.37
C PRO A 182 -12.60 -26.63 -52.18
N PRO A 183 -12.30 -26.63 -53.49
CA PRO A 183 -12.40 -27.84 -54.29
C PRO A 183 -11.57 -28.93 -53.60
N ALA A 184 -12.15 -30.12 -53.50
CA ALA A 184 -11.51 -31.28 -52.88
C ALA A 184 -10.13 -31.50 -53.51
N GLU A 185 -9.10 -31.03 -52.81
CA GLU A 185 -7.72 -31.22 -53.20
C GLU A 185 -7.44 -32.72 -53.08
N THR A 186 -7.35 -33.34 -54.25
CA THR A 186 -7.13 -34.77 -54.42
C THR A 186 -5.74 -35.08 -53.86
N ALA A 187 -5.68 -35.65 -52.66
CA ALA A 187 -4.43 -36.02 -52.04
C ALA A 187 -3.66 -37.01 -52.94
N PRO A 188 -2.40 -36.73 -53.33
CA PRO A 188 -1.57 -37.72 -54.01
C PRO A 188 -1.25 -38.85 -53.02
N GLN A 189 -1.64 -40.06 -53.41
CA GLN A 189 -1.25 -41.30 -52.73
C GLN A 189 0.26 -41.47 -52.83
N GLY A 190 0.99 -41.06 -51.78
CA GLY A 190 2.38 -41.45 -51.57
C GLY A 190 2.47 -42.90 -51.08
N PRO A 191 3.51 -43.67 -51.47
CA PRO A 191 3.64 -45.07 -51.13
C PRO A 191 3.84 -45.28 -49.63
N SER A 192 3.07 -46.22 -49.10
CA SER A 192 3.07 -46.72 -47.73
C SER A 192 4.45 -47.26 -47.33
N GLU A 193 5.19 -46.48 -46.53
CA GLU A 193 6.44 -46.93 -45.93
C GLU A 193 6.14 -47.73 -44.65
N ALA A 194 6.63 -48.97 -44.63
CA ALA A 194 6.34 -49.97 -43.60
C ALA A 194 6.76 -49.50 -42.19
N VAL A 195 5.76 -49.21 -41.36
CA VAL A 195 5.94 -48.91 -39.94
C VAL A 195 6.34 -50.19 -39.19
N LYS A 196 7.60 -50.25 -38.75
CA LYS A 196 8.10 -51.26 -37.81
C LYS A 196 7.28 -51.24 -36.50
N PRO A 197 6.93 -52.41 -35.92
CA PRO A 197 6.18 -52.48 -34.67
C PRO A 197 7.01 -51.93 -33.50
N ARG A 198 6.45 -50.94 -32.79
CA ARG A 198 7.00 -50.46 -31.52
C ARG A 198 6.86 -51.52 -30.42
N PRO A 199 7.87 -51.72 -29.57
CA PRO A 199 7.78 -52.64 -28.43
C PRO A 199 6.75 -52.17 -27.39
N PRO A 200 6.12 -53.10 -26.65
CA PRO A 200 5.06 -52.80 -25.70
C PRO A 200 5.56 -51.96 -24.52
N LYS A 201 4.74 -50.98 -24.14
CA LYS A 201 4.95 -50.09 -22.99
C LYS A 201 4.86 -50.90 -21.68
N PRO A 202 5.79 -50.72 -20.72
CA PRO A 202 5.72 -51.41 -19.44
C PRO A 202 4.50 -50.98 -18.63
N THR A 203 3.75 -51.96 -18.13
CA THR A 203 2.61 -51.81 -17.24
C THR A 203 3.06 -51.19 -15.89
N PRO A 204 2.32 -50.20 -15.36
CA PRO A 204 2.63 -49.62 -14.06
C PRO A 204 2.33 -50.62 -12.93
N LYS A 205 3.28 -50.75 -12.00
CA LYS A 205 3.14 -51.59 -10.79
C LYS A 205 2.00 -51.10 -9.89
N PRO A 206 1.32 -51.99 -9.15
CA PRO A 206 0.21 -51.62 -8.28
C PRO A 206 0.69 -50.77 -7.10
N ILE A 207 -0.01 -49.66 -6.85
CA ILE A 207 0.19 -48.82 -5.66
C ILE A 207 -0.38 -49.58 -4.45
N PRO A 208 0.40 -49.77 -3.36
CA PRO A 208 -0.08 -50.47 -2.17
C PRO A 208 -1.13 -49.63 -1.42
N LYS A 209 -2.21 -50.30 -1.01
CA LYS A 209 -3.26 -49.74 -0.14
C LYS A 209 -2.66 -49.25 1.19
N PRO A 210 -3.04 -48.06 1.69
CA PRO A 210 -2.66 -47.64 3.03
C PRO A 210 -3.37 -48.52 4.08
N ALA A 211 -2.60 -48.96 5.09
CA ALA A 211 -3.07 -49.77 6.20
C ALA A 211 -4.07 -49.01 7.09
N PRO A 212 -5.02 -49.73 7.74
CA PRO A 212 -5.99 -49.13 8.65
C PRO A 212 -5.32 -48.61 9.92
N LYS A 213 -5.64 -47.37 10.30
CA LYS A 213 -5.23 -46.77 11.57
C LYS A 213 -5.89 -47.49 12.74
N LEU A 214 -5.07 -47.94 13.69
CA LEU A 214 -5.50 -48.38 15.02
C LEU A 214 -6.15 -47.23 15.80
N PRO A 215 -7.07 -47.54 16.74
CA PRO A 215 -7.77 -46.55 17.55
C PRO A 215 -6.85 -45.88 18.58
N GLU A 216 -6.96 -44.56 18.68
CA GLU A 216 -6.32 -43.75 19.71
C GLU A 216 -6.87 -44.11 21.10
N LYS A 217 -5.95 -44.26 22.06
CA LYS A 217 -6.23 -44.50 23.47
C LYS A 217 -6.95 -43.29 24.11
N PRO A 218 -7.78 -43.50 25.14
CA PRO A 218 -8.39 -42.42 25.91
C PRO A 218 -7.31 -41.63 26.65
N VAL A 219 -7.32 -40.30 26.51
CA VAL A 219 -6.50 -39.40 27.31
C VAL A 219 -7.10 -39.33 28.70
N GLU A 220 -6.29 -39.71 29.69
CA GLU A 220 -6.56 -39.61 31.11
C GLU A 220 -6.80 -38.15 31.53
N GLU A 221 -7.85 -38.02 32.33
CA GLU A 221 -8.24 -36.88 33.14
C GLU A 221 -7.23 -36.66 34.30
N PRO A 222 -6.66 -35.46 34.49
CA PRO A 222 -6.04 -35.11 35.76
C PRO A 222 -7.00 -34.27 36.60
N SER A 223 -7.58 -34.94 37.58
CA SER A 223 -8.16 -34.33 38.77
C SER A 223 -7.06 -33.69 39.63
N LYS A 224 -7.18 -32.40 39.99
CA LYS A 224 -7.02 -31.91 41.38
C LYS A 224 -7.37 -30.41 41.50
N PRO A 225 -8.28 -30.01 42.41
CA PRO A 225 -8.50 -28.61 42.73
C PRO A 225 -7.44 -28.09 43.71
N GLU A 226 -6.85 -26.93 43.40
CA GLU A 226 -6.01 -26.14 44.31
C GLU A 226 -6.86 -25.52 45.45
N PRO A 227 -6.32 -25.38 46.67
CA PRO A 227 -7.04 -24.83 47.81
C PRO A 227 -7.24 -23.31 47.69
N PRO A 228 -8.32 -22.75 48.29
CA PRO A 228 -8.62 -21.33 48.22
C PRO A 228 -7.57 -20.48 48.94
N ARG A 229 -7.15 -19.40 48.28
CA ARG A 229 -6.27 -18.37 48.87
C ARG A 229 -7.00 -17.62 50.01
N PRO A 230 -6.27 -17.15 51.04
CA PRO A 230 -6.85 -16.41 52.15
C PRO A 230 -7.50 -15.11 51.67
N VAL A 231 -8.71 -14.86 52.16
CA VAL A 231 -9.45 -13.60 52.01
C VAL A 231 -8.68 -12.51 52.75
N GLU A 232 -8.12 -11.54 52.01
CA GLU A 232 -7.63 -10.29 52.61
C GLU A 232 -8.83 -9.52 53.18
N GLN A 233 -8.75 -9.24 54.49
CA GLN A 233 -9.70 -8.44 55.24
C GLN A 233 -9.81 -7.02 54.66
N PRO A 234 -11.03 -6.46 54.57
CA PRO A 234 -11.20 -5.05 54.27
C PRO A 234 -10.63 -4.20 55.42
N LEU A 235 -9.75 -3.28 55.08
CA LEU A 235 -9.29 -2.22 55.99
C LEU A 235 -10.49 -1.39 56.48
N PRO A 236 -10.46 -0.91 57.75
CA PRO A 236 -11.53 -0.10 58.31
C PRO A 236 -11.67 1.26 57.59
N PRO A 237 -12.87 1.83 57.55
CA PRO A 237 -13.13 3.10 56.89
C PRO A 237 -12.37 4.23 57.59
N ALA A 238 -11.58 4.96 56.81
CA ALA A 238 -10.93 6.18 57.25
C ALA A 238 -11.96 7.20 57.73
N GLU A 239 -11.63 7.78 58.89
CA GLU A 239 -12.22 8.94 59.55
C GLU A 239 -12.92 9.94 58.62
N ALA A 240 -14.15 10.26 59.03
CA ALA A 240 -14.95 11.34 58.49
C ALA A 240 -14.22 12.68 58.64
N VAL A 241 -13.65 13.15 57.53
CA VAL A 241 -13.21 14.54 57.39
C VAL A 241 -14.47 15.41 57.31
N ALA A 242 -14.54 16.37 58.22
CA ALA A 242 -15.62 17.35 58.35
C ALA A 242 -15.89 18.10 57.04
N PRO A 243 -17.15 18.51 56.78
CA PRO A 243 -17.51 19.25 55.58
C PRO A 243 -16.87 20.64 55.59
N GLU A 244 -15.89 20.84 54.70
CA GLU A 244 -15.41 22.17 54.35
C GLU A 244 -16.56 22.98 53.72
N LYS A 245 -16.74 24.19 54.25
CA LYS A 245 -17.73 25.19 53.83
C LYS A 245 -17.77 25.34 52.30
N PRO A 246 -18.97 25.47 51.70
CA PRO A 246 -19.08 25.83 50.29
C PRO A 246 -18.45 27.20 50.05
N ALA A 247 -17.36 27.20 49.27
CA ALA A 247 -16.77 28.41 48.74
C ALA A 247 -17.80 29.13 47.87
N GLN A 248 -18.15 30.35 48.27
CA GLN A 248 -19.04 31.22 47.53
C GLN A 248 -18.52 31.42 46.09
N PRO A 249 -19.40 31.45 45.08
CA PRO A 249 -19.01 31.78 43.72
C PRO A 249 -18.45 33.20 43.71
N ARG A 250 -17.13 33.32 43.55
CA ARG A 250 -16.47 34.60 43.33
C ARG A 250 -17.05 35.21 42.06
N ARG A 251 -17.85 36.25 42.26
CA ARG A 251 -18.38 37.14 41.23
C ARG A 251 -17.20 37.57 40.35
N PRO A 252 -17.22 37.34 39.02
CA PRO A 252 -16.16 37.82 38.15
C PRO A 252 -16.14 39.35 38.25
N GLU A 253 -15.08 39.85 38.85
CA GLU A 253 -14.74 41.26 38.87
C GLU A 253 -14.63 41.69 37.40
N ARG A 254 -15.57 42.54 36.96
CA ARG A 254 -15.54 43.16 35.64
C ARG A 254 -14.29 44.04 35.59
N VAL A 255 -13.19 43.44 35.16
CA VAL A 255 -12.04 44.18 34.67
C VAL A 255 -12.54 44.97 33.45
N PRO A 256 -12.42 46.30 33.42
CA PRO A 256 -12.75 47.06 32.23
C PRO A 256 -11.93 46.51 31.07
N PHE A 257 -12.64 46.13 30.00
CA PHE A 257 -12.08 45.65 28.76
C PHE A 257 -11.25 46.80 28.16
N ALA A 258 -9.99 46.88 28.53
CA ALA A 258 -9.02 47.70 27.83
C ALA A 258 -8.90 47.10 26.44
N LEU A 259 -9.41 47.82 25.45
CA LEU A 259 -9.20 47.54 24.04
C LEU A 259 -7.72 47.16 23.86
N PRO A 260 -7.40 46.01 23.26
CA PRO A 260 -6.02 45.65 22.97
C PRO A 260 -5.47 46.79 22.12
N THR A 261 -4.56 47.55 22.71
CA THR A 261 -3.78 48.55 21.99
C THR A 261 -3.11 47.80 20.87
N GLU A 262 -3.53 48.14 19.66
CA GLU A 262 -2.99 47.65 18.40
C GLU A 262 -1.47 47.73 18.51
N THR A 263 -0.86 46.57 18.77
CA THR A 263 0.59 46.46 18.87
C THR A 263 1.06 46.67 17.45
N GLN A 264 1.40 47.91 17.13
CA GLN A 264 2.05 48.27 15.88
C GLN A 264 3.30 47.41 15.77
N VAL A 265 3.19 46.35 14.98
CA VAL A 265 4.35 45.58 14.56
C VAL A 265 5.18 46.58 13.76
N PRO A 266 6.39 46.95 14.23
CA PRO A 266 7.22 47.88 13.49
C PRO A 266 7.43 47.31 12.08
N PRO A 267 7.34 48.14 11.03
CA PRO A 267 7.52 47.69 9.67
C PRO A 267 8.84 46.91 9.56
N PRO A 268 8.87 45.77 8.85
CA PRO A 268 10.07 44.96 8.72
C PRO A 268 11.18 45.88 8.22
N SER A 269 12.22 46.02 9.04
CA SER A 269 13.40 46.79 8.64
C SER A 269 13.91 46.22 7.31
N PRO A 270 14.19 47.07 6.31
CA PRO A 270 14.69 46.61 5.02
C PRO A 270 15.92 45.75 5.27
N VAL A 271 15.78 44.46 4.99
CA VAL A 271 16.86 43.48 5.10
C VAL A 271 17.93 43.95 4.13
N LYS A 272 19.00 44.56 4.65
CA LYS A 272 20.20 44.86 3.86
C LYS A 272 20.61 43.53 3.21
N PRO A 273 20.79 43.48 1.88
CA PRO A 273 21.33 42.31 1.22
C PRO A 273 22.67 41.99 1.88
N VAL A 274 22.69 40.93 2.69
CA VAL A 274 23.94 40.41 3.21
C VAL A 274 24.71 39.93 1.99
N ALA A 275 25.82 40.61 1.70
CA ALA A 275 26.70 40.23 0.62
C ALA A 275 27.02 38.73 0.75
N PRO A 276 26.89 37.93 -0.31
CA PRO A 276 27.16 36.50 -0.26
C PRO A 276 28.59 36.31 0.23
N ALA A 277 28.73 35.80 1.46
CA ALA A 277 30.01 35.49 2.04
C ALA A 277 30.74 34.53 1.09
N GLU A 278 31.90 34.96 0.60
CA GLU A 278 32.71 34.17 -0.32
C GLU A 278 33.01 32.80 0.33
N PRO A 279 32.74 31.68 -0.36
CA PRO A 279 32.97 30.34 0.19
C PRO A 279 34.48 30.07 0.25
N THR A 280 35.10 30.51 1.34
CA THR A 280 36.51 30.27 1.69
C THR A 280 36.67 28.82 2.15
N GLY A 281 36.73 27.90 1.18
CA GLY A 281 37.04 26.50 1.45
C GLY A 281 36.71 25.62 0.26
N LYS A 282 37.73 25.30 -0.56
CA LYS A 282 37.67 24.21 -1.56
C LYS A 282 37.52 22.89 -0.81
N LEU A 283 36.29 22.53 -0.48
CA LEU A 283 35.95 21.16 -0.07
C LEU A 283 36.24 20.21 -1.25
N PRO A 284 36.67 18.96 -0.98
CA PRO A 284 36.95 17.99 -2.03
C PRO A 284 35.73 17.78 -2.93
N ALA A 285 35.96 17.74 -4.24
CA ALA A 285 34.92 17.47 -5.22
C ALA A 285 34.24 16.13 -4.90
N GLY A 286 32.95 16.18 -4.55
CA GLY A 286 32.15 15.00 -4.18
C GLY A 286 31.52 15.02 -2.79
N SER A 287 31.79 16.03 -1.94
CA SER A 287 31.09 16.14 -0.65
C SER A 287 29.63 16.56 -0.85
N VAL A 288 28.68 15.69 -0.47
CA VAL A 288 27.25 16.03 -0.41
C VAL A 288 27.04 17.10 0.66
N ARG A 289 26.61 18.30 0.28
CA ARG A 289 26.29 19.37 1.22
C ARG A 289 24.84 19.22 1.69
N VAL A 290 24.64 18.94 2.97
CA VAL A 290 23.32 18.97 3.61
C VAL A 290 22.97 20.41 3.94
N ASN A 291 21.83 20.90 3.45
CA ASN A 291 21.32 22.22 3.81
C ASN A 291 20.70 22.16 5.23
N ALA A 292 21.30 22.89 6.17
CA ALA A 292 20.89 22.87 7.58
C ALA A 292 19.48 23.44 7.80
N ASP A 293 19.09 24.47 7.05
CA ASP A 293 17.77 25.11 7.19
C ASP A 293 16.66 24.19 6.68
N GLU A 294 16.90 23.53 5.53
CA GLU A 294 15.98 22.52 5.01
C GLU A 294 15.84 21.34 5.97
N LEU A 295 16.96 20.86 6.52
CA LEU A 295 16.94 19.78 7.52
C LEU A 295 16.16 20.18 8.77
N ALA A 296 16.34 21.41 9.26
CA ALA A 296 15.61 21.94 10.41
C ALA A 296 14.10 21.93 10.18
N VAL A 297 13.65 22.41 9.02
CA VAL A 297 12.22 22.38 8.64
C VAL A 297 11.69 20.95 8.57
N ARG A 298 12.45 20.02 7.98
CA ARG A 298 12.05 18.61 7.88
C ARG A 298 11.95 17.93 9.24
N ILE A 299 12.87 18.21 10.15
CA ILE A 299 12.85 17.68 11.52
C ILE A 299 11.67 18.26 12.30
N ALA A 300 11.43 19.57 12.20
CA ALA A 300 10.27 20.21 12.81
C ALA A 300 8.95 19.57 12.33
N GLY A 301 8.80 19.36 11.02
CA GLY A 301 7.65 18.68 10.45
C GLY A 301 7.50 17.23 10.92
N CYS A 302 8.61 16.50 11.09
CA CYS A 302 8.59 15.14 11.62
C CYS A 302 8.15 15.10 13.09
N ASN A 303 8.66 16.01 13.93
CA ASN A 303 8.28 16.12 15.34
C ASN A 303 6.79 16.50 15.48
N MET A 304 6.31 17.47 14.70
CA MET A 304 4.88 17.82 14.68
C MET A 304 3.99 16.63 14.31
N ALA A 305 4.44 15.78 13.37
CA ALA A 305 3.69 14.60 12.99
C ALA A 305 3.65 13.52 14.08
N PHE A 306 4.70 13.38 14.89
CA PHE A 306 4.67 12.52 16.09
C PHE A 306 3.68 13.05 17.12
N ARG A 307 3.73 14.35 17.45
CA ARG A 307 2.78 14.96 18.39
C ARG A 307 1.33 14.86 17.92
N ALA A 308 1.08 15.01 16.62
CA ALA A 308 -0.26 14.83 16.04
C ALA A 308 -0.75 13.39 16.20
N LEU A 309 0.13 12.39 16.01
CA LEU A 309 -0.20 10.99 16.25
C LEU A 309 -0.50 10.73 17.73
N GLU A 310 0.28 11.30 18.65
CA GLU A 310 0.04 11.17 20.10
C GLU A 310 -1.27 11.83 20.52
N SER A 311 -1.56 13.03 20.01
CA SER A 311 -2.84 13.71 20.27
C SER A 311 -4.04 12.91 19.77
N GLU A 312 -3.92 12.22 18.64
CA GLU A 312 -4.97 11.37 18.10
C GLU A 312 -5.19 10.14 19.00
N LEU A 313 -4.12 9.59 19.60
CA LEU A 313 -4.18 8.46 20.54
C LEU A 313 -4.77 8.85 21.90
N ASP A 314 -4.72 10.12 22.27
CA ASP A 314 -5.32 10.67 23.49
C ASP A 314 -6.84 10.91 23.34
N GLU A 315 -7.39 10.84 22.12
CA GLU A 315 -8.82 10.98 21.89
C GLU A 315 -9.63 9.90 22.65
N LYS A 316 -10.76 10.32 23.21
CA LYS A 316 -11.69 9.40 23.88
C LYS A 316 -12.47 8.62 22.81
N GLY A 317 -12.77 7.35 23.09
CA GLY A 317 -13.62 6.54 22.24
C GLY A 317 -13.29 5.06 22.33
N THR A 318 -14.06 4.25 21.62
CA THR A 318 -13.77 2.83 21.45
C THR A 318 -12.62 2.67 20.46
N TRP A 319 -11.66 1.82 20.82
CA TRP A 319 -10.52 1.49 19.99
C TRP A 319 -10.73 0.08 19.41
N ASP A 320 -10.74 0.00 18.09
CA ASP A 320 -10.80 -1.25 17.33
C ASP A 320 -9.63 -1.34 16.34
N ALA A 321 -9.47 -2.48 15.70
CA ALA A 321 -8.40 -2.72 14.73
C ALA A 321 -8.50 -1.77 13.54
N ALA A 322 -9.71 -1.41 13.10
CA ALA A 322 -9.93 -0.54 11.96
C ALA A 322 -9.40 0.88 12.21
N ARG A 323 -9.59 1.42 13.43
CA ARG A 323 -9.05 2.72 13.82
C ARG A 323 -7.56 2.66 14.15
N LEU A 324 -7.08 1.58 14.75
CA LEU A 324 -5.67 1.44 15.16
C LEU A 324 -4.71 1.16 13.99
N GLU A 325 -5.16 0.44 12.96
CA GLU A 325 -4.35 0.09 11.80
C GLU A 325 -3.70 1.29 11.08
N PRO A 326 -4.45 2.35 10.68
CA PRO A 326 -3.85 3.51 10.03
C PRO A 326 -2.83 4.23 10.94
N LEU A 327 -3.02 4.20 12.26
CA LEU A 327 -2.09 4.81 13.22
C LEU A 327 -0.77 4.03 13.32
N VAL A 328 -0.82 2.70 13.35
CA VAL A 328 0.37 1.85 13.29
C VAL A 328 1.11 2.03 11.96
N ASN A 329 0.37 2.14 10.84
CA ASN A 329 0.95 2.43 9.52
C ASN A 329 1.67 3.78 9.50
N ARG A 330 1.03 4.83 10.03
CA ARG A 330 1.59 6.17 10.14
C ARG A 330 2.85 6.18 11.01
N LEU A 331 2.82 5.51 12.16
CA LEU A 331 4.00 5.37 13.03
C LEU A 331 5.18 4.70 12.30
N LYS A 332 4.92 3.63 11.52
CA LYS A 332 5.97 2.94 10.75
C LYS A 332 6.69 3.91 9.81
N ILE A 333 5.94 4.74 9.08
CA ILE A 333 6.49 5.75 8.16
C ILE A 333 7.31 6.79 8.93
N LEU A 334 6.78 7.29 10.05
CA LEU A 334 7.46 8.30 10.87
C LEU A 334 8.77 7.78 11.48
N VAL A 335 8.83 6.51 11.90
CA VAL A 335 10.06 5.90 12.44
C VAL A 335 11.15 5.79 11.37
N VAL A 336 10.80 5.41 10.14
CA VAL A 336 11.75 5.36 9.01
C VAL A 336 12.27 6.76 8.71
N ARG A 337 11.35 7.72 8.50
CA ARG A 337 11.70 9.11 8.21
C ARG A 337 12.57 9.74 9.30
N ARG A 338 12.29 9.43 10.56
CA ARG A 338 13.12 9.86 11.70
C ARG A 338 14.55 9.33 11.58
N GLY A 339 14.72 8.05 11.22
CA GLY A 339 16.04 7.44 11.02
C GLY A 339 16.82 8.15 9.92
N ASP A 340 16.19 8.41 8.77
CA ASP A 340 16.83 9.14 7.66
C ASP A 340 17.27 10.55 8.08
N LEU A 341 16.41 11.27 8.82
CA LEU A 341 16.73 12.61 9.30
C LEU A 341 17.84 12.63 10.34
N ASP A 342 17.97 11.58 11.16
CA ASP A 342 19.06 11.46 12.13
C ASP A 342 20.39 11.27 11.39
N LEU A 343 20.42 10.42 10.36
CA LEU A 343 21.59 10.25 9.48
C LEU A 343 22.00 11.56 8.82
N PHE A 344 21.06 12.33 8.26
CA PHE A 344 21.38 13.63 7.68
C PHE A 344 21.88 14.64 8.71
N ARG A 345 21.39 14.58 9.95
CA ARG A 345 21.85 15.42 11.05
C ARG A 345 23.26 15.05 11.48
N GLU A 346 23.62 13.77 11.47
CA GLU A 346 24.99 13.31 11.74
C GLU A 346 25.99 13.77 10.66
N LEU A 347 25.56 13.96 9.42
CA LEU A 347 26.42 14.51 8.37
C LEU A 347 26.70 16.01 8.53
N LEU A 348 25.96 16.74 9.36
CA LEU A 348 26.24 18.15 9.61
C LEU A 348 27.48 18.33 10.51
N PRO A 349 28.28 19.40 10.27
CA PRO A 349 29.31 19.85 11.21
C PRO A 349 28.75 20.07 12.62
N ALA A 350 29.56 19.81 13.65
CA ALA A 350 29.12 19.83 15.05
C ALA A 350 28.54 21.19 15.48
N ASP A 351 29.11 22.30 14.98
CA ASP A 351 28.62 23.67 15.17
C ASP A 351 27.20 23.84 14.61
N LYS A 352 26.92 23.27 13.43
CA LYS A 352 25.60 23.34 12.77
C LYS A 352 24.58 22.35 13.33
N ARG A 353 24.99 21.26 13.97
CA ARG A 353 24.03 20.32 14.60
C ARG A 353 23.23 20.97 15.74
N SER A 354 23.76 22.04 16.33
CA SER A 354 23.10 22.78 17.41
C SER A 354 21.98 23.71 16.92
N THR A 355 22.04 24.18 15.67
CA THR A 355 21.00 25.02 15.07
C THR A 355 19.79 24.21 14.61
N VAL A 356 19.95 22.89 14.50
CA VAL A 356 18.90 21.96 14.11
C VAL A 356 18.31 21.29 15.35
N ALA A 357 16.98 21.38 15.50
CA ALA A 357 16.25 20.78 16.61
C ALA A 357 16.54 19.27 16.75
N LYS A 358 16.44 18.76 17.98
CA LYS A 358 16.59 17.32 18.23
C LYS A 358 15.34 16.58 17.75
N LEU A 359 15.53 15.43 17.10
CA LEU A 359 14.44 14.52 16.73
C LEU A 359 13.80 13.94 17.98
N GLU A 360 12.48 14.02 18.06
CA GLU A 360 11.71 13.41 19.14
C GLU A 360 11.82 11.89 19.11
N LYS A 361 11.70 11.24 20.27
CA LYS A 361 11.80 9.78 20.39
C LYS A 361 10.43 9.16 20.13
N SER A 362 10.37 8.14 19.28
CA SER A 362 9.12 7.40 19.01
C SER A 362 8.62 6.54 20.17
N LYS A 363 9.34 6.47 21.31
CA LYS A 363 9.01 5.59 22.44
C LYS A 363 7.64 5.89 23.05
N SER A 364 7.27 7.18 23.12
CA SER A 364 5.98 7.62 23.67
C SER A 364 4.81 7.14 22.80
N ALA A 365 4.76 7.54 21.52
CA ALA A 365 3.79 7.04 20.55
C ALA A 365 3.71 5.50 20.46
N VAL A 366 4.84 4.79 20.48
CA VAL A 366 4.86 3.30 20.51
C VAL A 366 4.16 2.78 21.77
N SER A 367 4.45 3.36 22.93
CA SER A 367 3.85 2.96 24.20
C SER A 367 2.35 3.20 24.23
N GLN A 368 1.90 4.38 23.76
CA GLN A 368 0.48 4.72 23.68
C GLN A 368 -0.28 3.78 22.73
N LEU A 369 0.24 3.52 21.53
CA LEU A 369 -0.35 2.55 20.61
C LEU A 369 -0.41 1.14 21.21
N GLY A 370 0.63 0.73 21.93
CA GLY A 370 0.66 -0.55 22.64
C GLY A 370 -0.46 -0.64 23.67
N ALA A 371 -0.67 0.41 24.46
CA ALA A 371 -1.76 0.50 25.42
C ALA A 371 -3.13 0.43 24.75
N ARG A 372 -3.35 1.19 23.65
CA ARG A 372 -4.63 1.17 22.92
C ARG A 372 -4.93 -0.18 22.27
N ILE A 373 -3.93 -0.86 21.68
CA ILE A 373 -4.09 -2.21 21.15
C ILE A 373 -4.45 -3.19 22.27
N PHE A 374 -3.83 -3.07 23.45
CA PHE A 374 -4.15 -3.91 24.60
C PHE A 374 -5.58 -3.67 25.11
N GLU A 375 -6.00 -2.41 25.25
CA GLU A 375 -7.37 -2.02 25.59
C GLU A 375 -8.38 -2.61 24.59
N ALA A 376 -8.13 -2.42 23.29
CA ALA A 376 -8.97 -2.97 22.22
C ALA A 376 -9.10 -4.50 22.30
N ARG A 377 -8.01 -5.21 22.60
CA ARG A 377 -8.03 -6.68 22.79
C ARG A 377 -8.84 -7.10 24.01
N ARG A 378 -8.73 -6.35 25.11
CA ARG A 378 -9.52 -6.58 26.33
C ARG A 378 -11.00 -6.39 26.04
N THR A 379 -11.39 -5.31 25.38
CA THR A 379 -12.78 -5.06 24.96
C THR A 379 -13.28 -6.13 23.99
N ALA A 380 -12.49 -6.51 22.99
CA ALA A 380 -12.86 -7.57 22.05
C ALA A 380 -13.02 -8.96 22.70
N SER A 381 -12.29 -9.23 23.79
CA SER A 381 -12.41 -10.48 24.54
C SER A 381 -13.57 -10.49 25.53
N SER A 382 -14.13 -9.32 25.85
CA SER A 382 -15.20 -9.18 26.83
C SER A 382 -16.56 -9.59 26.27
N GLU A 383 -17.51 -9.81 27.17
CA GLU A 383 -18.92 -10.05 26.81
C GLU A 383 -19.57 -8.83 26.15
N GLU A 384 -19.01 -7.63 26.35
CA GLU A 384 -19.49 -6.37 25.77
C GLU A 384 -19.16 -6.21 24.29
N PHE A 385 -18.42 -7.15 23.69
CA PHE A 385 -18.09 -7.10 22.27
C PHE A 385 -19.35 -7.15 21.40
N LYS A 386 -19.60 -6.08 20.66
CA LYS A 386 -20.72 -5.96 19.73
C LYS A 386 -20.41 -6.72 18.44
N GLY A 387 -20.78 -7.99 18.37
CA GLY A 387 -20.65 -8.80 17.15
C GLY A 387 -20.84 -10.29 17.39
N THR A 388 -20.78 -11.06 16.30
CA THR A 388 -20.78 -12.53 16.37
C THR A 388 -19.44 -13.05 16.87
N GLU A 389 -19.40 -14.29 17.36
CA GLU A 389 -18.14 -14.93 17.76
C GLU A 389 -17.13 -15.01 16.61
N ALA A 390 -17.61 -15.21 15.38
CA ALA A 390 -16.75 -15.19 14.19
C ALA A 390 -16.09 -13.80 13.99
N SER A 391 -16.88 -12.71 14.08
CA SER A 391 -16.34 -11.35 14.01
C SER A 391 -15.36 -11.06 15.14
N ARG A 392 -15.63 -11.55 16.35
CA ARG A 392 -14.73 -11.45 17.50
C ARG A 392 -13.36 -12.07 17.22
N ARG A 393 -13.35 -13.29 16.66
CA ARG A 393 -12.11 -14.00 16.30
C ARG A 393 -11.31 -13.25 15.24
N VAL A 394 -11.98 -12.72 14.21
CA VAL A 394 -11.33 -11.89 13.18
C VAL A 394 -10.70 -10.64 13.78
N GLU A 395 -11.43 -9.96 14.66
CA GLU A 395 -10.97 -8.74 15.32
C GLU A 395 -9.74 -8.98 16.20
N LEU A 396 -9.78 -10.03 17.03
CA LEU A 396 -8.63 -10.42 17.86
C LEU A 396 -7.40 -10.77 17.00
N GLY A 397 -7.59 -11.49 15.89
CA GLY A 397 -6.52 -11.81 14.96
C GLY A 397 -5.89 -10.57 14.32
N ARG A 398 -6.70 -9.56 13.96
CA ARG A 398 -6.20 -8.28 13.46
C ARG A 398 -5.41 -7.52 14.52
N LEU A 399 -5.91 -7.45 15.75
CA LEU A 399 -5.23 -6.77 16.85
C LEU A 399 -3.90 -7.44 17.22
N GLU A 400 -3.81 -8.77 17.15
CA GLU A 400 -2.55 -9.50 17.34
C GLU A 400 -1.52 -9.16 16.25
N MET A 401 -1.96 -9.15 14.98
CA MET A 401 -1.11 -8.73 13.87
C MET A 401 -0.62 -7.29 14.04
N LEU A 402 -1.48 -6.36 14.48
CA LEU A 402 -1.07 -4.98 14.76
C LEU A 402 -0.04 -4.90 15.90
N SER A 403 -0.19 -5.72 16.95
CA SER A 403 0.78 -5.81 18.05
C SER A 403 2.17 -6.27 17.55
N ARG A 404 2.22 -7.30 16.69
CA ARG A 404 3.48 -7.78 16.09
C ARG A 404 4.13 -6.70 15.22
N ARG A 405 3.35 -6.03 14.37
CA ARG A 405 3.83 -4.92 13.52
C ARG A 405 4.34 -3.73 14.32
N LEU A 406 3.70 -3.41 15.45
CA LEU A 406 4.16 -2.37 16.38
C LEU A 406 5.50 -2.76 17.00
N ALA A 407 5.66 -4.03 17.42
CA ALA A 407 6.91 -4.53 17.98
C ALA A 407 8.07 -4.48 16.96
N GLU A 408 7.81 -4.88 15.71
CA GLU A 408 8.78 -4.75 14.61
C GLU A 408 9.19 -3.28 14.37
N THR A 409 8.21 -2.37 14.38
CA THR A 409 8.44 -0.93 14.21
C THR A 409 9.27 -0.36 15.36
N ALA A 410 8.99 -0.77 16.60
CA ALA A 410 9.75 -0.39 17.78
C ALA A 410 11.20 -0.91 17.72
N ALA A 411 11.41 -2.15 17.25
CA ALA A 411 12.73 -2.73 17.07
C ALA A 411 13.57 -1.97 16.03
N LYS A 412 12.96 -1.58 14.90
CA LYS A 412 13.61 -0.72 13.89
C LYS A 412 14.00 0.64 14.47
N GLY A 413 13.12 1.23 15.27
CA GLY A 413 13.39 2.50 15.96
C GLY A 413 14.57 2.44 16.94
N LYS A 414 14.81 1.30 17.59
CA LYS A 414 15.97 1.10 18.49
C LYS A 414 17.28 0.98 17.73
N LYS A 415 17.30 0.27 16.58
CA LYS A 415 18.50 0.12 15.76
C LYS A 415 19.01 1.46 15.25
N ALA A 416 18.11 2.36 14.87
CA ALA A 416 18.47 3.72 14.46
C ALA A 416 18.91 4.64 15.62
N GLN A 417 18.83 4.21 16.89
CA GLN A 417 19.22 5.00 18.06
C GLN A 417 20.48 4.49 18.76
N SER A 418 21.01 3.33 18.36
CA SER A 418 22.26 2.81 18.91
C SER A 418 23.41 3.35 18.04
N PRO A 419 24.31 4.17 18.60
CA PRO A 419 25.44 4.75 17.86
C PRO A 419 26.43 3.69 17.38
#